data_AF-A0A8T4NGZ4-F1
#
_entry.id   AF-A0A8T4NGZ4-F1
#
_cell.length_a   1.000
_cell.length_b   1.000
_cell.length_c   1.000
_cell.angle_alpha   90.00
_cell.angle_beta   90.00
_cell.angle_gamma   90.00
#
_symmetry.space_group_name_H-M   'P 1'
#
loop_
_entity.id
_entity.type
_entity.pdbx_description
1 polymer ?
#
loop_
_entity_poly.entity_id
_entity_poly.type
_entity_poly.pdbx_seq_one_letter_code
_entity_poly.pdbx_strand_id
1 'polypeptide(L)'
;MEHKAKNNNSHLWKSIIVFYLKLLILFFIILLFFTILYFVPVFYDWIYGKEIVVEHIKEIKGNETDALTTALLFMNWTNKNVHYPQLNEVKFHLGGGMGLYRFDNKTKFFFRGGPASWTIITKMGRCGEDARYFVEVMNKSGFNARMVKPETKEWDHAWAEFYTIDGYKIAVDPSSNQVIYDKFKWAADKNLTKLYAEDLNGKREDVTKEYI
;
A
#
# COMPACT_ATOMS: atom_id res chain seq x y z
N MET A 1 -40.32 -1.49 -66.18
CA MET A 1 -39.32 -2.38 -65.53
C MET A 1 -38.65 -1.59 -64.42
N GLU A 2 -39.14 -1.72 -63.18
CA GLU A 2 -38.46 -1.13 -62.02
C GLU A 2 -37.30 -2.04 -61.60
N HIS A 3 -36.07 -1.56 -61.77
CA HIS A 3 -34.90 -2.22 -61.21
C HIS A 3 -34.90 -2.02 -59.70
N LYS A 4 -35.33 -3.05 -58.95
CA LYS A 4 -35.10 -3.14 -57.50
C LYS A 4 -33.60 -3.22 -57.24
N ALA A 5 -32.97 -2.08 -56.94
CA ALA A 5 -31.62 -2.04 -56.40
C ALA A 5 -31.62 -2.77 -55.04
N LYS A 6 -31.02 -3.96 -54.99
CA LYS A 6 -30.87 -4.73 -53.76
C LYS A 6 -29.97 -3.92 -52.81
N ASN A 7 -30.54 -3.46 -51.70
CA ASN A 7 -29.86 -2.60 -50.72
C ASN A 7 -28.80 -3.40 -49.93
N ASN A 8 -27.64 -3.60 -50.55
CA ASN A 8 -26.48 -4.29 -49.97
C ASN A 8 -25.91 -3.57 -48.74
N ASN A 9 -26.28 -2.30 -48.51
CA ASN A 9 -25.81 -1.54 -47.34
C ASN A 9 -26.37 -2.11 -46.02
N SER A 10 -27.54 -2.75 -46.05
CA SER A 10 -28.20 -3.27 -44.84
C SER A 10 -27.42 -4.38 -44.12
N HIS A 11 -26.66 -5.19 -44.86
CA HIS A 11 -25.84 -6.25 -44.27
C HIS A 11 -24.55 -5.69 -43.65
N LEU A 12 -23.92 -4.71 -44.32
CA LEU A 12 -22.71 -4.05 -43.83
C LEU A 12 -22.94 -3.39 -42.45
N TRP A 13 -24.03 -2.65 -42.30
CA TRP A 13 -24.38 -1.99 -41.04
C TRP A 13 -24.62 -2.98 -39.89
N LYS A 14 -25.27 -4.12 -40.17
CA LYS A 14 -25.46 -5.17 -39.15
C LYS A 14 -24.14 -5.76 -38.67
N SER A 15 -23.20 -6.06 -39.58
CA SER A 15 -21.88 -6.56 -39.22
C SER A 15 -21.09 -5.56 -38.39
N ILE A 16 -21.16 -4.27 -38.75
CA ILE A 16 -20.52 -3.18 -38.02
C ILE A 16 -21.10 -3.06 -36.60
N ILE A 17 -22.44 -3.08 -36.46
CA ILE A 17 -23.11 -3.00 -35.15
C ILE A 17 -22.72 -4.19 -34.27
N VAL A 18 -22.75 -5.41 -34.81
CA VAL A 18 -22.36 -6.62 -34.06
C VAL A 18 -20.90 -6.56 -33.60
N PHE A 19 -20.00 -6.03 -34.44
CA PHE A 19 -18.61 -5.83 -34.08
C PHE A 19 -18.44 -4.83 -32.92
N TYR A 20 -19.08 -3.66 -32.99
CA TYR A 20 -19.02 -2.68 -31.90
C TYR A 20 -19.64 -3.20 -30.60
N LEU A 21 -20.74 -3.96 -30.68
CA LEU A 21 -21.34 -4.57 -29.49
C LEU A 21 -20.38 -5.56 -28.81
N LYS A 22 -19.65 -6.38 -29.59
CA LYS A 22 -18.63 -7.29 -29.05
C LYS A 22 -17.47 -6.53 -28.40
N LEU A 23 -17.00 -5.44 -29.01
CA LEU A 23 -15.96 -4.59 -28.43
C LEU A 23 -16.43 -3.94 -27.12
N LEU A 24 -17.67 -3.47 -27.07
CA LEU A 24 -18.25 -2.88 -25.87
C LEU A 24 -18.35 -3.91 -24.73
N ILE A 25 -18.80 -5.13 -25.02
CA ILE A 25 -18.85 -6.23 -24.04
C ILE A 25 -17.45 -6.55 -23.53
N LEU A 26 -16.47 -6.68 -24.42
CA LEU A 26 -15.07 -6.95 -24.04
C LEU A 26 -14.52 -5.82 -23.15
N PHE A 27 -14.80 -4.57 -23.49
CA PHE A 27 -14.41 -3.42 -22.68
C PHE A 27 -14.99 -3.50 -21.25
N PHE A 28 -16.28 -3.82 -21.10
CA PHE A 28 -16.89 -3.98 -19.78
C PHE A 28 -16.32 -5.15 -18.98
N ILE A 29 -16.01 -6.27 -19.64
CA ILE A 29 -15.36 -7.41 -18.98
C ILE A 29 -13.98 -7.01 -18.45
N ILE A 30 -13.18 -6.31 -19.27
CA ILE A 30 -11.87 -5.81 -18.86
C ILE A 30 -12.02 -4.83 -17.69
N LEU A 31 -12.94 -3.87 -17.78
CA LEU A 31 -13.20 -2.90 -16.72
C LEU A 31 -13.60 -3.58 -15.41
N LEU A 32 -14.49 -4.56 -15.47
CA LEU A 32 -14.93 -5.34 -14.30
C LEU A 32 -13.76 -6.11 -13.68
N PHE A 33 -12.90 -6.73 -14.51
CA PHE A 33 -11.71 -7.43 -14.04
C PHE A 33 -10.77 -6.50 -13.26
N PHE A 34 -10.45 -5.33 -13.81
CA PHE A 34 -9.61 -4.34 -13.12
C PHE A 34 -10.26 -3.80 -11.84
N THR A 35 -11.58 -3.62 -11.86
CA THR A 35 -12.37 -3.20 -10.68
C THR A 35 -12.25 -4.24 -9.57
N ILE A 36 -12.44 -5.53 -9.88
CA ILE A 36 -12.27 -6.61 -8.91
C ILE A 36 -10.86 -6.60 -8.33
N LEU A 37 -9.82 -6.54 -9.18
CA LEU A 37 -8.43 -6.52 -8.70
C LEU A 37 -8.13 -5.35 -7.76
N TYR A 38 -8.67 -4.16 -8.05
CA TYR A 38 -8.50 -2.98 -7.21
C TYR A 38 -9.16 -3.15 -5.83
N PHE A 39 -10.35 -3.77 -5.79
CA PHE A 39 -11.10 -3.94 -4.54
C PHE A 39 -10.72 -5.19 -3.75
N VAL A 40 -9.99 -6.16 -4.32
CA VAL A 40 -9.60 -7.40 -3.61
C VAL A 40 -8.88 -7.11 -2.27
N PRO A 41 -7.83 -6.26 -2.20
CA PRO A 41 -7.17 -5.97 -0.92
C PRO A 41 -8.10 -5.33 0.12
N VAL A 42 -9.03 -4.48 -0.34
CA VAL A 42 -10.00 -3.78 0.52
C VAL A 42 -11.05 -4.74 1.07
N PHE A 43 -11.65 -5.57 0.21
CA PHE A 43 -12.61 -6.59 0.64
C PHE A 43 -11.97 -7.63 1.56
N TYR A 44 -10.73 -8.03 1.26
CA TYR A 44 -9.98 -8.96 2.10
C TYR A 44 -9.78 -8.40 3.51
N ASP A 45 -9.35 -7.15 3.61
CA ASP A 45 -9.17 -6.47 4.90
C ASP A 45 -10.48 -6.27 5.67
N TRP A 46 -11.56 -5.95 4.95
CA TRP A 46 -12.88 -5.81 5.56
C TRP A 46 -13.37 -7.12 6.21
N ILE A 47 -13.11 -8.27 5.57
CA ILE A 47 -13.57 -9.57 6.05
C ILE A 47 -12.61 -10.15 7.11
N TYR A 48 -11.30 -10.12 6.85
CA TYR A 48 -10.30 -10.87 7.62
C TYR A 48 -9.24 -9.98 8.30
N GLY A 49 -9.14 -8.71 7.92
CA GLY A 49 -8.00 -7.87 8.28
C GLY A 49 -7.82 -7.69 9.78
N LYS A 50 -8.91 -7.52 10.53
CA LYS A 50 -8.85 -7.41 11.98
C LYS A 50 -8.26 -8.65 12.65
N GLU A 51 -8.70 -9.84 12.26
CA GLU A 51 -8.24 -11.11 12.84
C GLU A 51 -6.77 -11.33 12.52
N ILE A 52 -6.39 -11.19 11.24
CA ILE A 52 -5.02 -11.33 10.76
C ILE A 52 -4.06 -10.41 11.53
N VAL A 53 -4.41 -9.13 11.69
CA VAL A 53 -3.53 -8.19 12.38
C VAL A 53 -3.43 -8.52 13.87
N VAL A 54 -4.50 -8.97 14.52
CA VAL A 54 -4.48 -9.36 15.94
C VAL A 54 -3.65 -10.62 16.17
N GLU A 55 -3.83 -11.64 15.33
CA GLU A 55 -3.04 -12.87 15.39
C GLU A 55 -1.56 -12.58 15.12
N HIS A 56 -1.27 -11.74 14.14
CA HIS A 56 0.07 -11.30 13.81
C HIS A 56 0.75 -10.56 14.96
N ILE A 57 0.03 -9.64 15.62
CA ILE A 57 0.53 -8.95 16.82
C ILE A 57 0.85 -9.97 17.92
N LYS A 58 -0.05 -10.94 18.17
CA LYS A 58 0.17 -11.97 19.19
C LYS A 58 1.40 -12.84 18.88
N GLU A 59 1.60 -13.20 17.61
CA GLU A 59 2.76 -13.97 17.15
C GLU A 59 4.08 -13.23 17.39
N ILE A 60 4.15 -11.95 16.99
CA ILE A 60 5.40 -11.18 17.00
C ILE A 60 5.71 -10.58 18.38
N LYS A 61 4.71 -9.99 19.03
CA LYS A 61 4.87 -9.29 20.31
C LYS A 61 4.83 -10.24 21.51
N GLY A 62 4.08 -11.35 21.41
CA GLY A 62 3.87 -12.25 22.54
C GLY A 62 3.30 -11.50 23.76
N ASN A 63 4.04 -11.51 24.87
CA ASN A 63 3.70 -10.83 26.13
C ASN A 63 4.49 -9.53 26.37
N GLU A 64 5.21 -9.00 25.37
CA GLU A 64 5.96 -7.75 25.52
C GLU A 64 5.04 -6.57 25.83
N THR A 65 5.46 -5.63 26.66
CA THR A 65 4.68 -4.45 27.04
C THR A 65 5.45 -3.14 26.87
N ASP A 66 6.77 -3.18 26.72
CA ASP A 66 7.59 -2.02 26.42
C ASP A 66 7.38 -1.54 24.98
N ALA A 67 7.20 -0.23 24.82
CA ALA A 67 6.88 0.40 23.55
C ALA A 67 8.04 0.30 22.55
N LEU A 68 9.27 0.53 23.02
CA LEU A 68 10.45 0.49 22.17
C LEU A 68 10.75 -0.94 21.72
N THR A 69 10.70 -1.89 22.64
CA THR A 69 10.92 -3.31 22.35
C THR A 69 9.84 -3.83 21.38
N THR A 70 8.57 -3.48 21.61
CA THR A 70 7.49 -3.80 20.67
C THR A 70 7.74 -3.21 19.27
N ALA A 71 8.14 -1.94 19.18
CA ALA A 71 8.46 -1.30 17.91
C ALA A 71 9.59 -2.02 17.17
N LEU A 72 10.67 -2.36 17.88
CA LEU A 72 11.81 -3.09 17.31
C LEU A 72 11.42 -4.49 16.84
N LEU A 73 10.52 -5.19 17.53
CA LEU A 73 10.01 -6.49 17.08
C LEU A 73 9.28 -6.37 15.74
N PHE A 74 8.38 -5.39 15.61
CA PHE A 74 7.66 -5.17 14.36
C PHE A 74 8.56 -4.70 13.22
N MET A 75 9.50 -3.78 13.46
CA MET A 75 10.45 -3.35 12.44
C MET A 75 11.35 -4.50 11.97
N ASN A 76 11.84 -5.31 12.91
CA ASN A 76 12.63 -6.50 12.57
C ASN A 76 11.81 -7.52 11.77
N TRP A 77 10.53 -7.70 12.10
CA TRP A 77 9.66 -8.57 11.32
C TRP A 77 9.49 -8.05 9.90
N THR A 78 9.20 -6.76 9.72
CA THR A 78 9.05 -6.12 8.40
C THR A 78 10.31 -6.32 7.58
N ASN A 79 11.48 -5.95 8.12
CA ASN A 79 12.75 -6.06 7.42
C ASN A 79 13.11 -7.49 7.00
N LYS A 80 12.74 -8.51 7.80
CA LYS A 80 13.03 -9.91 7.51
C LYS A 80 12.02 -10.58 6.59
N ASN A 81 10.76 -10.14 6.61
CA ASN A 81 9.66 -10.86 5.97
C ASN A 81 9.08 -10.14 4.77
N VAL A 82 9.10 -8.80 4.74
CA VAL A 82 8.47 -8.01 3.69
C VAL A 82 9.44 -7.81 2.54
N HIS A 83 9.03 -8.27 1.37
CA HIS A 83 9.82 -8.13 0.15
C HIS A 83 9.48 -6.83 -0.58
N TYR A 84 10.52 -6.13 -1.06
CA TYR A 84 10.38 -4.93 -1.87
C TYR A 84 10.35 -5.28 -3.36
N PRO A 85 9.18 -5.20 -4.02
CA PRO A 85 9.07 -5.56 -5.43
C PRO A 85 9.99 -4.72 -6.31
N GLN A 86 10.86 -5.40 -7.06
CA GLN A 86 11.83 -4.85 -7.99
C GLN A 86 11.32 -4.94 -9.44
N LEU A 87 11.88 -4.11 -10.33
CA LEU A 87 11.48 -4.05 -11.74
C LEU A 87 11.73 -5.37 -12.49
N ASN A 88 12.81 -6.08 -12.17
CA ASN A 88 13.15 -7.37 -12.78
C ASN A 88 12.25 -8.53 -12.32
N GLU A 89 11.44 -8.33 -11.29
CA GLU A 89 10.50 -9.33 -10.75
C GLU A 89 9.09 -9.18 -11.34
N VAL A 90 8.82 -8.08 -12.03
CA VAL A 90 7.52 -7.77 -12.62
C VAL A 90 7.16 -8.82 -13.67
N LYS A 91 6.03 -9.50 -13.46
CA LYS A 91 5.38 -10.34 -14.48
C LYS A 91 4.33 -9.56 -15.25
N PHE A 92 3.59 -8.70 -14.54
CA PHE A 92 2.56 -7.88 -15.15
C PHE A 92 2.38 -6.59 -14.36
N HIS A 93 2.42 -5.46 -15.04
CA HIS A 93 2.22 -4.14 -14.44
C HIS A 93 0.83 -3.62 -14.83
N LEU A 94 -0.01 -3.34 -13.83
CA LEU A 94 -1.40 -2.89 -14.02
C LEU A 94 -1.53 -1.36 -13.96
N GLY A 95 -0.42 -0.64 -13.72
CA GLY A 95 -0.46 0.80 -13.46
C GLY A 95 -0.85 1.11 -12.01
N GLY A 96 -0.73 2.38 -11.61
CA GLY A 96 -1.19 2.84 -10.28
C GLY A 96 -0.54 2.14 -9.09
N GLY A 97 0.65 1.53 -9.26
CA GLY A 97 1.30 0.80 -8.19
C GLY A 97 0.80 -0.64 -7.97
N MET A 98 0.01 -1.18 -8.90
CA MET A 98 -0.48 -2.56 -8.85
C MET A 98 0.29 -3.45 -9.82
N GLY A 99 0.57 -4.69 -9.42
CA GLY A 99 1.19 -5.64 -10.32
C GLY A 99 1.33 -7.05 -9.76
N LEU A 100 1.64 -7.97 -10.67
CA LEU A 100 2.04 -9.33 -10.34
C LEU A 100 3.56 -9.42 -10.37
N TYR A 101 4.15 -9.86 -9.28
CA TYR A 101 5.59 -9.98 -9.09
C TYR A 101 5.95 -11.42 -8.80
N ARG A 102 7.08 -11.90 -9.33
CA ARG A 102 7.62 -13.22 -9.02
C ARG A 102 8.69 -13.10 -7.95
N PHE A 103 8.41 -13.66 -6.79
CA PHE A 103 9.32 -13.71 -5.65
C PHE A 103 9.22 -15.09 -4.98
N ASP A 104 10.35 -15.68 -4.58
CA ASP A 104 10.42 -17.05 -4.03
C ASP A 104 9.68 -18.11 -4.87
N ASN A 105 9.84 -18.06 -6.19
CA ASN A 105 9.14 -18.93 -7.15
C ASN A 105 7.60 -18.86 -7.09
N LYS A 106 7.03 -17.87 -6.41
CA LYS A 106 5.59 -17.63 -6.34
C LYS A 106 5.24 -16.32 -7.05
N THR A 107 4.11 -16.30 -7.73
CA THR A 107 3.52 -15.06 -8.23
C THR A 107 2.68 -14.45 -7.13
N LYS A 108 2.98 -13.22 -6.74
CA LYS A 108 2.27 -12.47 -5.70
C LYS A 108 1.67 -11.20 -6.29
N PHE A 109 0.49 -10.84 -5.82
CA PHE A 109 -0.16 -9.58 -6.17
C PHE A 109 0.25 -8.50 -5.18
N PHE A 110 0.87 -7.44 -5.69
CA PHE A 110 1.20 -6.25 -4.92
C PHE A 110 0.25 -5.12 -5.28
N PHE A 111 -0.22 -4.44 -4.24
CA PHE A 111 -1.13 -3.32 -4.34
C PHE A 111 -0.59 -2.18 -3.46
N ARG A 112 -0.15 -1.09 -4.10
CA ARG A 112 0.25 0.13 -3.39
C ARG A 112 -0.93 0.71 -2.60
N GLY A 113 -0.66 1.15 -1.38
CA GLY A 113 -1.68 1.65 -0.47
C GLY A 113 -2.57 0.56 0.14
N GLY A 114 -2.14 -0.70 0.09
CA GLY A 114 -2.83 -1.79 0.75
C GLY A 114 -2.86 -1.64 2.28
N PRO A 115 -3.87 -2.22 2.95
CA PRO A 115 -3.93 -2.24 4.42
C PRO A 115 -2.83 -3.11 5.03
N ALA A 116 -2.58 -2.98 6.35
CA ALA A 116 -1.52 -3.74 7.00
C ALA A 116 -1.72 -5.26 6.88
N SER A 117 -2.98 -5.72 6.92
CA SER A 117 -3.34 -7.12 6.69
C SER A 117 -2.85 -7.64 5.33
N TRP A 118 -2.88 -6.79 4.30
CA TRP A 118 -2.39 -7.14 2.98
C TRP A 118 -0.87 -7.30 2.97
N THR A 119 -0.14 -6.39 3.62
CA THR A 119 1.32 -6.51 3.82
C THR A 119 1.67 -7.79 4.59
N ILE A 120 0.92 -8.13 5.64
CA ILE A 120 1.12 -9.35 6.45
C ILE A 120 1.00 -10.61 5.59
N ILE A 121 -0.09 -10.72 4.83
CA ILE A 121 -0.40 -11.94 4.08
C ILE A 121 0.45 -12.06 2.82
N THR A 122 0.62 -10.97 2.07
CA THR A 122 1.41 -11.01 0.85
C THR A 122 2.90 -11.02 1.13
N LYS A 123 3.32 -10.52 2.29
CA LYS A 123 4.73 -10.26 2.61
C LYS A 123 5.36 -9.35 1.56
N MET A 124 4.62 -8.34 1.10
CA MET A 124 5.05 -7.37 0.09
C MET A 124 4.73 -5.95 0.56
N GLY A 125 5.67 -5.03 0.33
CA GLY A 125 5.54 -3.64 0.76
C GLY A 125 6.55 -2.75 0.06
N ARG A 126 6.37 -1.44 0.23
CA ARG A 126 7.39 -0.40 0.08
C ARG A 126 7.29 0.51 1.31
N CYS A 127 8.05 1.61 1.34
CA CYS A 127 8.11 2.49 2.51
C CYS A 127 6.74 2.95 3.03
N GLY A 128 5.79 3.23 2.13
CA GLY A 128 4.41 3.56 2.48
C GLY A 128 3.64 2.41 3.15
N GLU A 129 3.74 1.20 2.59
CA GLU A 129 3.08 0.02 3.13
C GLU A 129 3.70 -0.45 4.46
N ASP A 130 5.02 -0.34 4.60
CA ASP A 130 5.76 -0.68 5.83
C ASP A 130 5.44 0.29 6.96
N ALA A 131 5.41 1.60 6.67
CA ALA A 131 5.02 2.62 7.64
C ALA A 131 3.55 2.44 8.05
N ARG A 132 2.64 2.17 7.10
CA ARG A 132 1.23 1.88 7.41
C ARG A 132 1.08 0.62 8.26
N TYR A 133 1.77 -0.46 7.90
CA TYR A 133 1.82 -1.69 8.69
C TYR A 133 2.25 -1.39 10.12
N PHE A 134 3.39 -0.71 10.30
CA PHE A 134 3.95 -0.37 11.60
C PHE A 134 2.96 0.42 12.46
N VAL A 135 2.37 1.47 11.88
CA VAL A 135 1.40 2.33 12.57
C VAL A 135 0.18 1.53 13.01
N GLU A 136 -0.32 0.61 12.17
CA GLU A 136 -1.48 -0.22 12.52
C GLU A 136 -1.19 -1.22 13.64
N VAL A 137 -0.06 -1.92 13.58
CA VAL A 137 0.30 -2.88 14.64
C VAL A 137 0.64 -2.19 15.96
N MET A 138 1.28 -1.01 15.93
CA MET A 138 1.56 -0.23 17.14
C MET A 138 0.28 0.31 17.78
N ASN A 139 -0.63 0.90 16.99
CA ASN A 139 -1.93 1.38 17.47
C ASN A 139 -2.77 0.25 18.10
N LYS A 140 -2.86 -0.91 17.43
CA LYS A 140 -3.58 -2.07 17.99
C LYS A 140 -2.85 -2.72 19.17
N SER A 141 -1.56 -2.47 19.33
CA SER A 141 -0.77 -2.89 20.50
C SER A 141 -0.92 -1.96 21.71
N GLY A 142 -1.69 -0.88 21.59
CA GLY A 142 -1.98 0.07 22.67
C GLY A 142 -1.12 1.34 22.67
N PHE A 143 -0.30 1.57 21.64
CA PHE A 143 0.57 2.76 21.55
C PHE A 143 0.05 3.74 20.51
N ASN A 144 0.14 5.04 20.76
CA ASN A 144 -0.18 6.02 19.74
C ASN A 144 0.92 6.05 18.68
N ALA A 145 0.59 5.76 17.43
CA ALA A 145 1.51 5.81 16.29
C ALA A 145 0.90 6.54 15.09
N ARG A 146 1.76 7.22 14.34
CA ARG A 146 1.41 8.02 13.16
C ARG A 146 2.42 7.79 12.04
N MET A 147 1.95 7.89 10.81
CA MET A 147 2.81 7.80 9.63
C MET A 147 3.27 9.19 9.25
N VAL A 148 4.56 9.39 9.01
CA VAL A 148 5.09 10.68 8.58
C VAL A 148 5.41 10.63 7.09
N LYS A 149 4.95 11.64 6.36
CA LYS A 149 5.13 11.76 4.91
C LYS A 149 5.54 13.18 4.51
N PRO A 150 6.45 13.32 3.55
CA PRO A 150 6.75 14.59 2.95
C PRO A 150 5.67 15.01 1.95
N GLU A 151 5.38 16.30 1.90
CA GLU A 151 4.58 16.93 0.85
C GLU A 151 5.50 17.54 -0.23
N THR A 152 6.45 16.73 -0.71
CA THR A 152 7.35 17.09 -1.83
C THR A 152 7.37 15.98 -2.88
N LYS A 153 7.67 16.36 -4.12
CA LYS A 153 7.86 15.41 -5.24
C LYS A 153 9.29 14.89 -5.34
N GLU A 154 10.23 15.56 -4.68
CA GLU A 154 11.67 15.28 -4.82
C GLU A 154 12.10 14.04 -4.02
N TRP A 155 11.37 13.72 -2.95
CA TRP A 155 11.66 12.57 -2.11
C TRP A 155 10.37 11.85 -1.71
N ASP A 156 10.07 10.74 -2.40
CA ASP A 156 8.92 9.88 -2.17
C ASP A 156 9.26 8.82 -1.11
N HIS A 157 9.11 9.18 0.16
CA HIS A 157 9.34 8.28 1.30
C HIS A 157 8.25 8.39 2.35
N ALA A 158 8.10 7.35 3.17
CA ALA A 158 7.22 7.36 4.32
C ALA A 158 7.89 6.61 5.47
N TRP A 159 7.74 7.13 6.67
CA TRP A 159 8.25 6.53 7.91
C TRP A 159 7.19 6.66 9.00
N ALA A 160 7.53 6.34 10.25
CA ALA A 160 6.58 6.38 11.35
C ALA A 160 7.13 7.09 12.59
N GLU A 161 6.22 7.51 13.44
CA GLU A 161 6.51 7.93 14.80
C GLU A 161 5.52 7.29 15.77
N PHE A 162 5.97 7.05 16.99
CA PHE A 162 5.11 6.51 18.06
C PHE A 162 5.46 7.14 19.40
N TYR A 163 4.56 7.01 20.35
CA TYR A 163 4.72 7.53 21.70
C TYR A 163 4.91 6.38 22.70
N THR A 164 5.89 6.51 23.58
CA THR A 164 6.01 5.64 24.76
C THR A 164 4.90 5.96 25.76
N ILE A 165 4.71 5.08 26.77
CA ILE A 165 3.72 5.29 27.84
C ILE A 165 3.99 6.60 28.60
N ASP A 166 5.26 6.97 28.76
CA ASP A 166 5.67 8.21 29.41
C ASP A 166 5.55 9.46 28.50
N GLY A 167 5.03 9.30 27.29
CA GLY A 167 4.77 10.39 26.35
C GLY A 167 5.96 10.80 25.48
N TYR A 168 7.08 10.06 25.52
CA TYR A 168 8.22 10.34 24.62
C TYR A 168 7.88 9.95 23.19
N LYS A 169 8.06 10.89 22.26
CA LYS A 169 7.90 10.66 20.83
C LYS A 169 9.17 10.08 20.23
N ILE A 170 9.07 8.95 19.56
CA ILE A 170 10.17 8.27 18.88
C ILE A 170 9.85 8.19 17.40
N ALA A 171 10.78 8.62 16.55
CA ALA A 171 10.68 8.43 15.11
C ALA A 171 11.45 7.18 14.68
N VAL A 172 10.88 6.42 13.76
CA VAL A 172 11.47 5.20 13.21
C VAL A 172 11.19 5.11 11.72
N ASP A 173 12.08 4.43 11.01
CA ASP A 173 11.89 4.04 9.63
C ASP A 173 11.81 2.51 9.55
N PRO A 174 10.61 1.93 9.48
CA PRO A 174 10.42 0.49 9.38
C PRO A 174 11.01 -0.11 8.09
N SER A 175 11.11 0.69 7.01
CA SER A 175 11.63 0.21 5.72
C SER A 175 13.13 -0.09 5.76
N SER A 176 13.87 0.70 6.53
CA SER A 176 15.32 0.59 6.71
C SER A 176 15.69 -0.03 8.06
N ASN A 177 14.71 -0.46 8.86
CA ASN A 177 14.88 -0.98 10.21
C ASN A 177 15.69 -0.03 11.12
N GLN A 178 15.42 1.27 11.03
CA GLN A 178 16.21 2.31 11.70
C GLN A 178 15.39 3.07 12.75
N VAL A 179 15.98 3.32 13.92
CA VAL A 179 15.49 4.32 14.88
C VAL A 179 16.10 5.68 14.54
N ILE A 180 15.26 6.71 14.42
CA ILE A 180 15.68 8.06 14.04
C ILE A 180 15.87 8.89 15.32
N TYR A 181 17.09 8.89 15.84
CA TYR A 181 17.45 9.63 17.06
C TYR A 181 17.57 11.14 16.83
N ASP A 182 18.13 11.54 15.70
CA ASP A 182 18.31 12.94 15.32
C ASP A 182 17.52 13.21 14.03
N LYS A 183 16.32 13.77 14.20
CA LYS A 183 15.38 14.06 13.11
C LYS A 183 15.94 15.09 12.13
N PHE A 184 16.64 16.12 12.62
CA PHE A 184 17.23 17.17 11.78
C PHE A 184 18.36 16.61 10.93
N LYS A 185 19.28 15.86 11.54
CA LYS A 185 20.36 15.20 10.79
C LYS A 185 19.81 14.20 9.79
N TRP A 186 18.78 13.45 10.16
CA TRP A 186 18.14 12.50 9.25
C TRP A 186 17.44 13.21 8.09
N ALA A 187 16.89 14.41 8.27
CA ALA A 187 16.20 15.17 7.23
C ALA A 187 17.12 16.04 6.35
N ALA A 188 18.33 16.37 6.82
CA ALA A 188 19.18 17.42 6.27
C ALA A 188 19.54 17.27 4.77
N ASP A 189 19.60 16.03 4.25
CA ASP A 189 20.01 15.73 2.88
C ASP A 189 18.85 15.42 1.92
N LYS A 190 17.60 15.53 2.38
CA LYS A 190 16.41 15.05 1.66
C LYS A 190 15.60 16.14 0.93
N ASN A 191 16.10 17.37 0.88
CA ASN A 191 15.42 18.54 0.28
C ASN A 191 13.93 18.63 0.67
N LEU A 192 13.66 18.42 1.95
CA LEU A 192 12.31 18.44 2.49
C LEU A 192 11.83 19.88 2.63
N THR A 193 10.57 20.15 2.28
CA THR A 193 9.95 21.48 2.43
C THR A 193 8.82 21.48 3.44
N LYS A 194 8.13 20.35 3.55
CA LYS A 194 6.91 20.23 4.37
C LYS A 194 6.62 18.78 4.69
N LEU A 195 6.24 18.51 5.94
CA LEU A 195 6.02 17.17 6.45
C LEU A 195 4.73 17.10 7.25
N TYR A 196 4.02 15.97 7.11
CA TYR A 196 2.81 15.70 7.85
C TYR A 196 2.88 14.35 8.54
N ALA A 197 2.48 14.32 9.81
CA ALA A 197 2.10 13.10 10.49
C ALA A 197 0.61 12.84 10.25
N GLU A 198 0.25 11.62 9.88
CA GLU A 198 -1.10 11.18 9.55
C GLU A 198 -1.46 9.95 10.39
N ASP A 199 -2.62 9.96 11.04
CA ASP A 199 -3.17 8.76 11.69
C ASP A 199 -3.88 7.84 10.66
N LEU A 200 -4.34 6.66 11.09
CA LEU A 200 -5.04 5.73 10.19
C LEU A 200 -6.41 6.23 9.70
N ASN A 201 -6.95 7.28 10.33
CA ASN A 201 -8.21 7.92 9.94
C ASN A 201 -7.97 9.10 8.96
N GLY A 202 -6.72 9.38 8.59
CA GLY A 202 -6.36 10.48 7.71
C GLY A 202 -6.28 11.84 8.39
N LYS A 203 -6.31 11.92 9.72
CA LYS A 203 -6.09 13.18 10.44
C LYS A 203 -4.62 13.56 10.31
N ARG A 204 -4.36 14.74 9.75
CA ARG A 204 -3.02 15.27 9.50
C ARG A 204 -2.60 16.33 10.52
N GLU A 205 -1.34 16.31 10.91
CA GLU A 205 -0.66 17.30 11.73
C GLU A 205 0.64 17.72 11.05
N ASP A 206 0.90 19.03 10.97
CA ASP A 206 2.16 19.55 10.42
C ASP A 206 3.29 19.33 11.44
N VAL A 207 4.26 18.51 11.05
CA VAL A 207 5.44 18.17 11.87
C VAL A 207 6.73 18.71 11.27
N THR A 208 6.64 19.66 10.32
CA THR A 208 7.79 20.19 9.58
C THR A 208 8.89 20.67 10.52
N LYS A 209 8.52 21.47 11.54
CA LYS A 209 9.45 22.03 12.53
C LYS A 209 10.14 21.00 13.44
N GLU A 210 9.69 19.75 13.42
CA GLU A 210 10.34 18.67 14.19
C GLU A 210 11.49 18.01 13.44
N TYR A 211 11.60 18.24 12.12
CA TYR A 211 12.59 17.61 11.26
C TYR A 211 13.42 18.65 10.48
N ILE A 212 12.95 19.89 10.32
CA ILE A 212 13.57 20.94 9.50
C ILE A 212 13.54 22.27 10.24
#